data_AF-A0A814WGC8-F1
#
_entry.id   AF-A0A814WGC8-F1
#
_cell.length_a   1.000
_cell.length_b   1.000
_cell.length_c   1.000
_cell.angle_alpha   90.00
_cell.angle_beta   90.00
_cell.angle_gamma   90.00
#
_symmetry.space_group_name_H-M   'P 1'
#
loop_
_entity.id
_entity.type
_entity.pdbx_description
1 polymer ?
#
loop_
_entity_poly.entity_id
_entity_poly.type
_entity_poly.pdbx_seq_one_letter_code
_entity_poly.pdbx_strand_id
1 'polypeptide(L)'
;MAENNTPASNTESNNSAQNSKKPPFNWPVNITNTKTKSENIKDVQIRCVFMRVGEIDTLNERYYAEILFEASWEEPKLKGLQKKPFDPTVYWTPQLELVNGIGELHDTIMYSVRHDRQGVATVTEHHKLKGTLWERMELQYFPLDVQDLSISITTSHSSKEMVFLKNFRKPSGANRRVFTDEQEWYLFEHVDIEITERIEEYVEDGNNHSVVICSCHAAR
;
A
#
# COMPACT_ATOMS: atom_id res chain seq x y z
N MET A 1 -74.58 59.43 -35.65
CA MET A 1 -74.91 58.05 -36.08
C MET A 1 -74.85 57.21 -34.82
N ALA A 2 -75.94 57.15 -34.05
CA ALA A 2 -76.98 56.09 -34.10
C ALA A 2 -76.36 54.72 -33.72
N GLU A 3 -76.44 54.32 -32.44
CA GLU A 3 -77.45 53.37 -31.86
C GLU A 3 -77.11 51.90 -32.24
N ASN A 4 -77.08 50.85 -31.40
CA ASN A 4 -77.73 50.46 -30.14
C ASN A 4 -76.92 49.26 -29.54
N ASN A 5 -76.65 49.14 -28.23
CA ASN A 5 -77.50 48.52 -27.17
C ASN A 5 -77.91 47.07 -27.51
N THR A 6 -77.79 45.99 -26.71
CA THR A 6 -77.43 45.63 -25.30
C THR A 6 -77.51 44.05 -25.26
N PRO A 7 -77.67 43.27 -24.16
CA PRO A 7 -77.13 43.30 -22.78
C PRO A 7 -76.68 41.91 -22.20
N ALA A 8 -76.07 41.96 -21.01
CA ALA A 8 -76.27 41.12 -19.79
C ALA A 8 -76.05 39.59 -19.77
N SER A 9 -75.23 39.13 -18.81
CA SER A 9 -75.62 38.38 -17.58
C SER A 9 -74.37 37.74 -16.95
N ASN A 10 -73.92 38.15 -15.76
CA ASN A 10 -74.32 37.72 -14.41
C ASN A 10 -74.16 36.23 -14.09
N THR A 11 -73.40 35.98 -13.01
CA THR A 11 -73.54 34.85 -12.03
C THR A 11 -73.31 33.43 -12.59
N GLU A 12 -72.80 32.42 -11.90
CA GLU A 12 -72.55 32.15 -10.50
C GLU A 12 -71.72 30.84 -10.43
N SER A 13 -70.82 30.77 -9.46
CA SER A 13 -70.63 29.62 -8.56
C SER A 13 -70.27 28.19 -9.08
N ASN A 14 -69.23 27.69 -8.42
CA ASN A 14 -69.18 26.40 -7.71
C ASN A 14 -68.69 25.11 -8.41
N ASN A 15 -67.61 24.63 -7.77
CA ASN A 15 -67.32 23.25 -7.37
C ASN A 15 -66.73 22.28 -8.39
N SER A 16 -65.45 21.98 -8.20
CA SER A 16 -65.11 20.71 -7.53
C SER A 16 -63.65 20.70 -7.08
N ALA A 17 -63.48 20.50 -5.77
CA ALA A 17 -62.23 20.10 -5.18
C ALA A 17 -61.84 18.71 -5.67
N GLN A 18 -60.57 18.50 -6.01
CA GLN A 18 -59.88 17.26 -5.63
C GLN A 18 -58.42 17.55 -5.32
N ASN A 19 -58.17 17.47 -4.03
CA ASN A 19 -56.93 17.59 -3.29
C ASN A 19 -56.19 16.24 -3.29
N SER A 20 -54.85 16.25 -3.20
CA SER A 20 -53.96 15.24 -2.57
C SER A 20 -52.67 15.03 -3.39
N LYS A 21 -51.45 14.95 -2.83
CA LYS A 21 -50.95 14.95 -1.45
C LYS A 21 -49.47 15.36 -1.54
N LYS A 22 -49.03 16.34 -0.73
CA LYS A 22 -47.60 16.50 -0.42
C LYS A 22 -47.14 15.25 0.35
N PRO A 23 -45.95 14.67 0.08
CA PRO A 23 -45.48 13.54 0.86
C PRO A 23 -45.27 13.96 2.33
N PRO A 24 -45.81 13.20 3.30
CA PRO A 24 -45.65 13.48 4.71
C PRO A 24 -44.52 12.60 5.24
N PHE A 25 -43.31 13.12 5.38
CA PHE A 25 -42.36 12.55 6.34
C PHE A 25 -41.22 13.52 6.63
N ASN A 26 -41.20 14.06 7.85
CA ASN A 26 -40.11 14.86 8.37
C ASN A 26 -39.35 14.00 9.38
N TRP A 27 -38.22 13.42 8.98
CA TRP A 27 -37.32 12.72 9.91
C TRP A 27 -36.67 13.75 10.84
N PRO A 28 -36.60 13.53 12.16
CA PRO A 28 -35.69 14.30 12.99
C PRO A 28 -34.26 13.88 12.64
N VAL A 29 -33.52 14.75 11.96
CA VAL A 29 -32.08 14.58 11.71
C VAL A 29 -31.33 14.87 13.00
N ASN A 30 -31.34 13.92 13.94
CA ASN A 30 -30.27 13.81 14.92
C ASN A 30 -29.16 12.99 14.28
N ILE A 31 -28.37 13.63 13.40
CA ILE A 31 -27.01 13.17 13.19
C ILE A 31 -26.26 13.61 14.44
N THR A 32 -26.34 12.80 15.50
CA THR A 32 -25.16 12.64 16.32
C THR A 32 -24.11 12.10 15.37
N ASN A 33 -23.29 13.01 14.84
CA ASN A 33 -21.95 12.68 14.38
C ASN A 33 -21.25 12.11 15.62
N THR A 34 -21.49 10.84 15.91
CA THR A 34 -20.44 10.00 16.45
C THR A 34 -19.37 10.05 15.38
N LYS A 35 -18.46 11.01 15.52
CA LYS A 35 -17.15 10.95 14.90
C LYS A 35 -16.61 9.58 15.28
N THR A 36 -16.79 8.59 14.40
CA THR A 36 -15.99 7.38 14.44
C THR A 36 -14.57 7.91 14.36
N LYS A 37 -13.88 7.80 15.49
CA LYS A 37 -12.51 8.25 15.72
C LYS A 37 -11.72 7.83 14.48
N SER A 38 -11.24 8.79 13.68
CA SER A 38 -10.34 8.47 12.58
C SER A 38 -9.16 7.74 13.20
N GLU A 39 -9.10 6.42 13.02
CA GLU A 39 -7.93 5.64 13.39
C GLU A 39 -6.74 6.25 12.67
N ASN A 40 -5.67 6.47 13.42
CA ASN A 40 -4.48 7.11 12.89
C ASN A 40 -3.74 6.08 12.04
N ILE A 41 -4.02 6.10 10.73
CA ILE A 41 -3.38 5.23 9.74
C ILE A 41 -1.87 5.43 9.84
N LYS A 42 -1.14 4.32 10.00
CA LYS A 42 0.31 4.31 10.12
C LYS A 42 0.95 4.37 8.73
N ASP A 43 1.62 5.47 8.45
CA ASP A 43 2.46 5.62 7.25
C ASP A 43 3.79 4.87 7.43
N VAL A 44 4.05 3.86 6.59
CA VAL A 44 5.30 3.08 6.63
C VAL A 44 6.10 3.26 5.35
N GLN A 45 7.24 3.91 5.49
CA GLN A 45 8.16 4.18 4.40
C GLN A 45 9.06 2.97 4.12
N ILE A 46 9.02 2.49 2.88
CA ILE A 46 9.74 1.31 2.43
C ILE A 46 10.95 1.65 1.57
N ARG A 47 12.00 0.86 1.70
CA ARG A 47 13.18 0.87 0.83
C ARG A 47 13.69 -0.55 0.65
N CYS A 48 14.06 -0.89 -0.57
CA CYS A 48 14.58 -2.21 -0.91
C CYS A 48 15.94 -2.08 -1.59
N VAL A 49 16.92 -2.84 -1.13
CA VAL A 49 18.25 -2.90 -1.74
C VAL A 49 18.60 -4.34 -2.04
N PHE A 50 18.76 -4.65 -3.33
CA PHE A 50 19.30 -5.94 -3.76
C PHE A 50 20.80 -5.91 -3.55
N MET A 51 21.25 -6.46 -2.42
CA MET A 51 22.66 -6.46 -2.01
C MET A 51 23.50 -7.39 -2.88
N ARG A 52 22.89 -8.50 -3.31
CA ARG A 52 23.47 -9.48 -4.23
C ARG A 52 22.33 -10.15 -5.00
N VAL A 53 22.48 -10.24 -6.31
CA VAL A 53 21.68 -11.14 -7.16
C VAL A 53 22.61 -12.29 -7.58
N GLY A 54 22.12 -13.51 -7.40
CA GLY A 54 22.83 -14.76 -7.69
C GLY A 54 22.43 -15.32 -9.05
N GLU A 55 22.41 -16.64 -9.13
CA GLU A 55 21.97 -17.38 -10.31
C GLU A 55 20.50 -17.09 -10.63
N ILE A 56 20.21 -16.85 -11.91
CA ILE A 56 18.87 -16.68 -12.46
C ILE A 56 18.53 -17.96 -13.23
N ASP A 57 17.65 -18.78 -12.68
CA ASP A 57 17.27 -20.08 -13.22
C ASP A 57 15.97 -19.92 -14.02
N THR A 58 16.12 -19.64 -15.32
CA THR A 58 14.98 -19.38 -16.21
C THR A 58 14.10 -20.61 -16.44
N LEU A 59 14.64 -21.81 -16.24
CA LEU A 59 13.90 -23.07 -16.41
C LEU A 59 12.97 -23.32 -15.22
N ASN A 60 13.42 -23.00 -14.01
CA ASN A 60 12.65 -23.22 -12.78
C ASN A 60 12.00 -21.94 -12.23
N GLU A 61 11.99 -20.84 -13.00
CA GLU A 61 11.30 -19.59 -12.66
C GLU A 61 11.68 -19.09 -11.25
N ARG A 62 12.98 -19.00 -10.99
CA ARG A 62 13.50 -18.61 -9.69
C ARG A 62 14.84 -17.93 -9.80
N TYR A 63 15.19 -17.18 -8.76
CA TYR A 63 16.52 -16.59 -8.65
C TYR A 63 16.97 -16.55 -7.20
N TYR A 64 18.27 -16.51 -6.99
CA TYR A 64 18.86 -16.33 -5.66
C TYR A 64 19.15 -14.86 -5.37
N ALA A 65 18.87 -14.39 -4.16
CA ALA A 65 19.21 -13.03 -3.77
C ALA A 65 19.58 -12.87 -2.28
N GLU A 66 20.39 -11.85 -2.02
CA GLU A 66 20.53 -11.22 -0.70
C GLU A 66 19.92 -9.82 -0.78
N ILE A 67 18.93 -9.52 0.07
CA ILE A 67 18.13 -8.30 0.01
C ILE A 67 18.13 -7.63 1.38
N LEU A 68 18.35 -6.32 1.40
CA LEU A 68 18.08 -5.47 2.56
C LEU A 68 16.75 -4.75 2.33
N PHE A 69 15.73 -5.10 3.11
CA PHE A 69 14.46 -4.41 3.10
C PHE A 69 14.31 -3.58 4.39
N GLU A 70 14.03 -2.29 4.23
CA GLU A 70 13.84 -1.35 5.35
C GLU A 70 12.38 -0.87 5.38
N ALA A 71 11.72 -0.99 6.53
CA ALA A 71 10.42 -0.38 6.79
C ALA A 71 10.56 0.64 7.93
N SER A 72 10.17 1.90 7.67
CA SER A 72 10.35 3.01 8.61
C SER A 72 9.06 3.73 8.93
N TRP A 73 8.81 3.99 10.21
CA TRP A 73 7.62 4.71 10.67
C TRP A 73 7.94 5.63 11.83
N GLU A 74 7.05 6.59 12.08
CA GLU A 74 7.14 7.44 13.27
C GLU A 74 6.51 6.74 14.48
N GLU A 75 7.21 6.75 15.62
CA GLU A 75 6.70 6.22 16.88
C GLU A 75 6.59 7.32 17.94
N PRO A 76 5.40 7.94 18.07
CA PRO A 76 5.18 9.05 19.01
C PRO A 76 5.49 8.70 20.47
N LYS A 77 5.33 7.43 20.89
CA LYS A 77 5.61 7.00 22.27
C LYS A 77 7.10 7.04 22.62
N LEU A 78 7.99 7.18 21.63
CA LEU A 78 9.44 7.30 21.81
C LEU A 78 9.94 8.75 21.73
N LYS A 79 9.04 9.73 21.58
CA LYS A 79 9.39 11.14 21.53
C LYS A 79 10.10 11.57 22.82
N GLY A 80 11.32 12.10 22.69
CA GLY A 80 12.15 12.54 23.81
C GLY A 80 12.87 11.43 24.58
N LEU A 81 12.69 10.15 24.23
CA LEU A 81 13.32 9.01 24.89
C LEU A 81 14.59 8.53 24.15
N GLN A 82 15.61 9.38 24.08
CA GLN A 82 16.82 9.23 23.26
C GLN A 82 17.70 7.98 23.55
N LYS A 83 17.46 7.25 24.65
CA LYS A 83 18.31 6.13 25.10
C LYS A 83 17.58 4.81 25.30
N LYS A 84 16.27 4.75 25.05
CA LYS A 84 15.52 3.50 25.24
C LYS A 84 15.66 2.65 23.98
N PRO A 85 16.09 1.39 24.07
CA PRO A 85 16.06 0.48 22.92
C PRO A 85 14.62 0.27 22.46
N PHE A 86 14.43 0.07 21.16
CA PHE A 86 13.15 -0.34 20.62
C PHE A 86 12.88 -1.80 21.00
N ASP A 87 11.70 -2.06 21.53
CA ASP A 87 11.26 -3.40 21.92
C ASP A 87 10.01 -3.77 21.09
N PRO A 88 10.12 -4.69 20.12
CA PRO A 88 9.01 -5.06 19.25
C PRO A 88 7.87 -5.75 20.00
N THR A 89 8.08 -6.22 21.24
CA THR A 89 7.01 -6.82 22.05
C THR A 89 6.11 -5.79 22.73
N VAL A 90 6.60 -4.55 22.85
CA VAL A 90 5.94 -3.45 23.56
C VAL A 90 5.41 -2.39 22.59
N TYR A 91 6.16 -2.13 21.52
CA TYR A 91 5.83 -1.12 20.52
C TYR A 91 5.19 -1.75 19.30
N TRP A 92 4.45 -0.93 18.56
CA TRP A 92 3.83 -1.36 17.31
C TRP A 92 4.91 -1.66 16.26
N THR A 93 4.71 -2.72 15.49
CA THR A 93 5.54 -3.15 14.36
C THR A 93 4.65 -3.43 13.14
N PRO A 94 5.14 -3.25 11.92
CA PRO A 94 4.38 -3.50 10.69
C PRO A 94 4.04 -4.96 10.38
N GLN A 95 4.53 -5.95 11.14
CA GLN A 95 4.21 -7.38 10.97
C GLN A 95 4.37 -7.85 9.51
N LEU A 96 5.58 -7.70 8.98
CA LEU A 96 5.89 -7.98 7.58
C LEU A 96 6.11 -9.46 7.32
N GLU A 97 5.61 -9.94 6.18
CA GLU A 97 5.75 -11.32 5.75
C GLU A 97 6.18 -11.39 4.29
N LEU A 98 7.12 -12.29 3.98
CA LEU A 98 7.57 -12.52 2.61
C LEU A 98 6.65 -13.52 1.90
N VAL A 99 6.22 -13.17 0.69
CA VAL A 99 5.22 -13.93 -0.07
C VAL A 99 5.85 -14.91 -1.07
N ASN A 100 6.87 -14.49 -1.83
CA ASN A 100 7.43 -15.27 -2.94
C ASN A 100 8.71 -16.04 -2.59
N GLY A 101 8.90 -16.35 -1.32
CA GLY A 101 10.01 -17.17 -0.83
C GLY A 101 9.89 -18.64 -1.19
N ILE A 102 10.98 -19.27 -1.65
CA ILE A 102 11.03 -20.72 -1.89
C ILE A 102 11.88 -21.40 -0.81
N GLY A 103 11.28 -22.38 -0.13
CA GLY A 103 11.99 -23.24 0.82
C GLY A 103 12.39 -22.49 2.10
N GLU A 104 13.56 -22.85 2.66
CA GLU A 104 14.08 -22.20 3.86
C GLU A 104 14.78 -20.90 3.48
N LEU A 105 14.34 -19.81 4.11
CA LEU A 105 14.90 -18.48 3.93
C LEU A 105 15.55 -18.01 5.22
N HIS A 106 16.71 -17.37 5.06
CA HIS A 106 17.36 -16.73 6.17
C HIS A 106 16.92 -15.26 6.24
N ASP A 107 16.11 -14.92 7.24
CA ASP A 107 15.72 -13.55 7.56
C ASP A 107 16.31 -13.13 8.91
N THR A 108 17.11 -12.06 8.90
CA THR A 108 17.59 -11.41 10.13
C THR A 108 16.94 -10.06 10.28
N ILE A 109 16.13 -9.89 11.33
CA ILE A 109 15.42 -8.66 11.64
C ILE A 109 16.22 -7.83 12.67
N MET A 110 16.44 -6.55 12.38
CA MET A 110 17.07 -5.59 13.30
C MET A 110 16.27 -4.31 13.37
N TYR A 111 16.24 -3.68 14.55
CA TYR A 111 15.57 -2.39 14.74
C TYR A 111 16.58 -1.27 15.02
N SER A 112 16.34 -0.11 14.45
CA SER A 112 17.10 1.11 14.73
C SER A 112 16.15 2.27 15.00
N VAL A 113 16.48 3.13 15.96
CA VAL A 113 15.71 4.34 16.26
C VAL A 113 16.56 5.55 15.94
N ARG A 114 15.99 6.51 15.21
CA ARG A 114 16.58 7.82 14.96
C ARG A 114 15.65 8.90 15.45
N HIS A 115 16.20 9.89 16.15
CA HIS A 115 15.46 11.08 16.52
C HIS A 115 15.85 12.25 15.64
N ASP A 116 14.86 12.99 15.17
CA ASP A 116 15.10 14.25 14.46
C ASP A 116 15.42 15.41 15.43
N ARG A 117 15.65 16.61 14.89
CA ARG A 117 15.95 17.81 15.70
C ARG A 117 14.76 18.24 16.57
N GLN A 118 13.55 17.81 16.21
CA GLN A 118 12.29 18.08 16.89
C GLN A 118 11.97 17.00 17.95
N GLY A 119 12.82 15.98 18.06
CA GLY A 119 12.69 14.86 18.98
C GLY A 119 11.69 13.80 18.53
N VAL A 120 11.15 13.87 17.31
CA VAL A 120 10.31 12.83 16.71
C VAL A 120 11.17 11.60 16.46
N ALA A 121 10.71 10.45 16.95
CA ALA A 121 11.40 9.18 16.81
C ALA A 121 10.91 8.46 15.54
N THR A 122 11.82 8.22 14.61
CA THR A 122 11.61 7.31 13.48
C THR A 122 12.24 5.96 13.83
N VAL A 123 11.42 4.92 13.83
CA VAL A 123 11.87 3.53 13.93
C VAL A 123 12.08 3.00 12.52
N THR A 124 13.15 2.25 12.32
CA THR A 124 13.38 1.48 11.10
C THR A 124 13.59 0.02 11.48
N GLU A 125 12.75 -0.85 10.94
CA GLU A 125 12.91 -2.30 10.90
C GLU A 125 13.71 -2.68 9.63
N HIS A 126 14.75 -3.49 9.81
CA HIS A 126 15.68 -3.93 8.77
C HIS A 126 15.58 -5.43 8.65
N HIS A 127 15.10 -5.93 7.51
CA HIS A 127 15.16 -7.34 7.14
C HIS A 127 16.39 -7.56 6.26
N LYS A 128 17.29 -8.43 6.70
CA LYS A 128 18.37 -8.93 5.86
C LYS A 128 18.00 -10.34 5.40
N LEU A 129 17.39 -10.39 4.23
CA LEU A 129 16.86 -11.59 3.59
C LEU A 129 17.93 -12.24 2.73
N LYS A 130 17.99 -13.57 2.76
CA LYS A 130 18.88 -14.38 1.94
C LYS A 130 18.22 -15.69 1.59
N GLY A 131 18.14 -15.98 0.29
CA GLY A 131 17.64 -17.24 -0.21
C GLY A 131 17.11 -17.16 -1.63
N THR A 132 16.27 -18.14 -1.98
CA THR A 132 15.73 -18.30 -3.33
C THR A 132 14.31 -17.76 -3.39
N LEU A 133 14.03 -16.96 -4.41
CA LEU A 133 12.75 -16.32 -4.65
C LEU A 133 12.15 -16.87 -5.94
N TRP A 134 10.83 -17.07 -5.92
CA TRP A 134 10.08 -17.42 -7.12
C TRP A 134 9.82 -16.16 -7.95
N GLU A 135 10.02 -16.28 -9.25
CA GLU A 135 9.74 -15.21 -10.21
C GLU A 135 9.42 -15.77 -11.58
N ARG A 136 8.33 -15.30 -12.18
CA ARG A 136 7.91 -15.79 -13.50
C ARG A 136 8.74 -15.13 -14.60
N MET A 137 9.32 -15.94 -15.48
CA MET A 137 10.22 -15.46 -16.53
C MET A 137 9.46 -15.16 -17.83
N GLU A 138 9.64 -13.98 -18.39
CA GLU A 138 8.93 -13.52 -19.60
C GLU A 138 9.71 -13.82 -20.89
N LEU A 139 9.71 -15.08 -21.32
CA LEU A 139 10.55 -15.57 -22.43
C LEU A 139 10.00 -15.31 -23.85
N GLN A 140 9.10 -14.33 -24.02
CA GLN A 140 8.41 -14.11 -25.30
C GLN A 140 9.35 -13.62 -26.41
N TYR A 141 10.38 -12.86 -26.05
CA TYR A 141 11.36 -12.26 -26.98
C TYR A 141 12.77 -12.82 -26.79
N PHE A 142 12.87 -14.04 -26.27
CA PHE A 142 14.15 -14.69 -26.01
C PHE A 142 15.04 -14.70 -27.27
N PRO A 143 16.32 -14.28 -27.19
CA PRO A 143 17.10 -13.96 -25.98
C PRO A 143 17.21 -12.46 -25.63
N LEU A 144 16.39 -11.58 -26.22
CA LEU A 144 16.49 -10.11 -26.06
C LEU A 144 15.52 -9.56 -24.99
N ASP A 145 15.10 -10.41 -24.07
CA ASP A 145 14.12 -10.15 -23.02
C ASP A 145 14.76 -9.49 -21.78
N VAL A 146 13.97 -8.67 -21.09
CA VAL A 146 14.29 -8.10 -19.78
C VAL A 146 13.46 -8.85 -18.75
N GLN A 147 14.13 -9.32 -17.70
CA GLN A 147 13.52 -10.04 -16.60
C GLN A 147 13.39 -9.14 -15.38
N ASP A 148 12.18 -9.10 -14.81
CA ASP A 148 11.87 -8.41 -13.57
C ASP A 148 12.04 -9.38 -12.41
N LEU A 149 13.10 -9.18 -11.62
CA LEU A 149 13.40 -10.00 -10.45
C LEU A 149 12.86 -9.31 -9.20
N SER A 150 11.77 -9.82 -8.64
CA SER A 150 11.01 -9.15 -7.59
C SER A 150 11.03 -9.85 -6.23
N ILE A 151 10.87 -9.04 -5.20
CA ILE A 151 10.53 -9.47 -3.85
C ILE A 151 9.14 -8.93 -3.51
N SER A 152 8.28 -9.82 -3.02
CA SER A 152 6.91 -9.48 -2.60
C SER A 152 6.77 -9.59 -1.09
N ILE A 153 6.42 -8.49 -0.42
CA ILE A 153 6.22 -8.43 1.03
C ILE A 153 4.78 -7.96 1.31
N THR A 154 4.12 -8.62 2.25
CA THR A 154 2.78 -8.26 2.76
C THR A 154 2.85 -7.88 4.24
N THR A 155 1.72 -7.47 4.80
CA THR A 155 1.55 -7.16 6.22
C THR A 155 0.28 -7.80 6.78
N SER A 156 0.34 -8.27 8.03
CA SER A 156 -0.85 -8.72 8.75
C SER A 156 -1.83 -7.58 9.07
N HIS A 157 -1.42 -6.31 8.91
CA HIS A 157 -2.28 -5.15 9.10
C HIS A 157 -3.14 -4.86 7.87
N SER A 158 -4.37 -4.40 8.11
CA SER A 158 -5.24 -3.96 7.00
C SER A 158 -4.85 -2.59 6.47
N SER A 159 -5.27 -2.26 5.23
CA SER A 159 -5.11 -0.92 4.62
C SER A 159 -5.75 0.22 5.44
N LYS A 160 -6.61 -0.09 6.42
CA LYS A 160 -7.20 0.90 7.34
C LYS A 160 -6.30 1.21 8.52
N GLU A 161 -5.39 0.32 8.88
CA GLU A 161 -4.46 0.49 10.00
C GLU A 161 -3.12 1.07 9.53
N MET A 162 -2.70 0.71 8.32
CA MET A 162 -1.37 0.99 7.81
C MET A 162 -1.37 1.10 6.30
N VAL A 163 -0.49 1.96 5.76
CA VAL A 163 -0.22 2.05 4.32
C VAL A 163 1.27 2.08 4.06
N PHE A 164 1.70 1.41 3.00
CA PHE A 164 3.07 1.52 2.50
C PHE A 164 3.27 2.80 1.70
N LEU A 165 4.46 3.40 1.83
CA LEU A 165 4.88 4.58 1.08
C LEU A 165 6.32 4.41 0.62
N LYS A 166 6.66 4.85 -0.59
CA LYS A 166 8.06 4.84 -1.05
C LYS A 166 8.93 5.77 -0.20
N ASN A 167 10.13 5.35 0.18
CA ASN A 167 11.09 6.23 0.83
C ASN A 167 11.78 7.14 -0.20
N PHE A 168 11.34 8.40 -0.28
CA PHE A 168 11.93 9.37 -1.22
C PHE A 168 13.28 9.94 -0.76
N ARG A 169 13.66 9.78 0.51
CA ARG A 169 14.93 10.31 1.04
C ARG A 169 16.10 9.38 0.81
N LYS A 170 15.83 8.08 0.70
CA LYS A 170 16.83 7.05 0.46
C LYS A 170 16.36 6.16 -0.68
N PRO A 171 17.02 6.21 -1.85
CA PRO A 171 16.59 5.40 -2.97
C PRO A 171 16.79 3.91 -2.69
N SER A 172 15.88 3.12 -3.25
CA SER A 172 16.08 1.69 -3.50
C SER A 172 17.10 1.49 -4.62
N GLY A 173 17.72 0.32 -4.69
CA GLY A 173 18.68 0.04 -5.75
C GLY A 173 19.28 -1.35 -5.69
N ALA A 174 20.00 -1.73 -6.74
CA ALA A 174 20.67 -3.01 -6.86
C ALA A 174 22.19 -2.84 -6.94
N ASN A 175 22.90 -3.65 -6.16
CA ASN A 175 24.35 -3.61 -6.13
C ASN A 175 24.95 -4.51 -7.22
N ARG A 176 25.36 -3.87 -8.31
CA ARG A 176 25.95 -4.55 -9.47
C ARG A 176 27.32 -5.17 -9.21
N ARG A 177 28.08 -4.69 -8.21
CA ARG A 177 29.47 -5.13 -7.98
C ARG A 177 29.60 -6.56 -7.45
N VAL A 178 28.50 -7.11 -6.93
CA VAL A 178 28.46 -8.44 -6.31
C VAL A 178 27.51 -9.35 -7.11
N PHE A 179 27.14 -8.93 -8.32
CA PHE A 179 26.28 -9.72 -9.19
C PHE A 179 27.04 -10.96 -9.68
N THR A 180 26.47 -12.14 -9.48
CA THR A 180 27.19 -13.41 -9.74
C THR A 180 27.07 -13.86 -11.19
N ASP A 181 26.00 -13.44 -11.90
CA ASP A 181 25.65 -13.93 -13.24
C ASP A 181 25.92 -12.89 -14.34
N GLU A 182 26.95 -12.04 -14.15
CA GLU A 182 27.28 -10.93 -15.05
C GLU A 182 27.80 -11.37 -16.44
N GLN A 183 28.11 -12.66 -16.60
CA GLN A 183 28.53 -13.22 -17.88
C GLN A 183 27.34 -13.46 -18.82
N GLU A 184 26.16 -13.70 -18.25
CA GLU A 184 24.93 -13.90 -19.01
C GLU A 184 24.00 -12.69 -18.95
N TRP A 185 24.06 -11.90 -17.88
CA TRP A 185 23.09 -10.84 -17.63
C TRP A 185 23.74 -9.48 -17.35
N TYR A 186 23.02 -8.44 -17.72
CA TYR A 186 23.25 -7.07 -17.33
C TYR A 186 22.21 -6.66 -16.28
N LEU A 187 22.65 -6.50 -15.02
CA LEU A 187 21.81 -6.02 -13.93
C LEU A 187 21.72 -4.49 -13.93
N PHE A 188 20.50 -3.95 -13.95
CA PHE A 188 20.24 -2.52 -13.79
C PHE A 188 20.34 -2.11 -12.32
N GLU A 189 20.79 -0.88 -12.05
CA GLU A 189 20.94 -0.37 -10.68
C GLU A 189 19.61 0.08 -10.06
N HIS A 190 18.64 0.45 -10.90
CA HIS A 190 17.34 0.91 -10.44
C HIS A 190 16.50 -0.23 -9.88
N VAL A 191 15.71 0.08 -8.85
CA VAL A 191 14.71 -0.81 -8.29
C VAL A 191 13.37 -0.09 -8.32
N ASP A 192 12.43 -0.69 -9.03
CA ASP A 192 11.06 -0.27 -9.05
C ASP A 192 10.32 -0.76 -7.80
N ILE A 193 9.37 0.05 -7.35
CA ILE A 193 8.49 -0.30 -6.23
C ILE A 193 7.06 -0.14 -6.72
N GLU A 194 6.29 -1.20 -6.61
CA GLU A 194 4.85 -1.20 -6.77
C GLU A 194 4.19 -1.48 -5.41
N ILE A 195 3.08 -0.80 -5.14
CA ILE A 195 2.28 -1.02 -3.94
C ILE A 195 0.86 -1.29 -4.43
N THR A 196 0.35 -2.46 -4.08
CA THR A 196 -0.94 -2.97 -4.54
C THR A 196 -1.74 -3.43 -3.32
N GLU A 197 -3.07 -3.39 -3.40
CA GLU A 197 -3.93 -4.00 -2.38
C GLU A 197 -4.33 -5.39 -2.84
N ARG A 198 -4.20 -6.39 -1.96
CA ARG A 198 -4.79 -7.72 -2.16
C ARG A 198 -5.92 -7.95 -1.17
N ILE A 199 -6.96 -8.58 -1.67
CA ILE A 199 -7.99 -9.20 -0.84
C ILE A 199 -7.45 -10.60 -0.54
N GLU A 200 -7.08 -10.86 0.71
CA GLU A 200 -6.78 -12.23 1.12
C GLU A 200 -8.11 -12.95 1.34
N GLU A 201 -8.51 -13.80 0.38
CA GLU A 201 -9.77 -14.55 0.44
C GLU A 201 -9.88 -15.47 1.68
N TYR A 202 -8.74 -15.76 2.33
CA TYR A 202 -8.63 -16.59 3.53
C TYR A 202 -8.71 -15.80 4.85
N VAL A 203 -8.65 -14.47 4.81
CA VAL A 203 -8.79 -13.63 6.01
C VAL A 203 -10.27 -13.34 6.21
N GLU A 204 -10.84 -13.90 7.29
CA GLU A 204 -12.28 -13.82 7.63
C GLU A 204 -12.79 -12.37 7.76
N ASP A 205 -11.88 -11.41 7.92
CA ASP A 205 -12.18 -10.00 8.17
C ASP A 205 -12.64 -9.25 6.91
N GLY A 206 -12.44 -9.82 5.71
CA GLY A 206 -12.83 -9.21 4.43
C GLY A 206 -12.16 -7.85 4.16
N ASN A 207 -11.05 -7.56 4.85
CA ASN A 207 -10.31 -6.31 4.71
C ASN A 207 -9.19 -6.46 3.68
N ASN A 208 -8.83 -5.34 3.03
CA ASN A 208 -7.70 -5.30 2.10
C ASN A 208 -6.38 -5.25 2.88
N HIS A 209 -5.39 -6.02 2.43
CA HIS A 209 -4.02 -5.97 2.92
C HIS A 209 -3.11 -5.41 1.82
N SER A 210 -2.17 -4.57 2.22
CA SER A 210 -1.24 -3.98 1.27
C SER A 210 -0.08 -4.95 0.99
N VAL A 211 0.28 -5.08 -0.28
CA VAL A 211 1.45 -5.82 -0.75
C VAL A 211 2.38 -4.83 -1.43
N VAL A 212 3.65 -4.88 -1.06
CA VAL A 212 4.73 -4.20 -1.77
C VAL A 212 5.48 -5.19 -2.63
N ILE A 213 5.73 -4.81 -3.87
CA ILE A 213 6.58 -5.52 -4.82
C ILE A 213 7.77 -4.61 -5.12
N CYS A 214 8.98 -5.09 -4.87
CA CYS A 214 10.20 -4.39 -5.25
C CYS A 214 10.92 -5.19 -6.33
N SER A 215 11.14 -4.59 -7.50
CA SER A 215 11.69 -5.29 -8.67
C SER A 215 13.01 -4.66 -9.10
N CYS A 216 14.03 -5.48 -9.30
CA CYS A 216 15.22 -5.09 -10.07
C CYS A 216 15.15 -5.73 -11.46
N HIS A 217 15.85 -5.16 -12.43
CA HIS A 217 15.77 -5.61 -13.82
C HIS A 217 17.09 -6.22 -14.26
N ALA A 218 17.02 -7.31 -15.03
CA ALA A 218 18.16 -7.94 -15.66
C ALA A 218 17.89 -8.16 -17.16
N ALA A 219 18.83 -7.80 -18.03
CA ALA A 219 18.72 -8.02 -19.47
C ALA A 219 19.85 -8.94 -19.96
N ARG A 220 19.60 -9.72 -21.01
CA ARG A 220 20.57 -10.63 -21.63
C ARG A 220 21.22 -10.03 -22.88
#